data_AF-A0A958MUY4-F1
#
_entry.id   AF-A0A958MUY4-F1
#
_cell.length_a   1.000
_cell.length_b   1.000
_cell.length_c   1.000
_cell.angle_alpha   90.00
_cell.angle_beta   90.00
_cell.angle_gamma   90.00
#
_symmetry.space_group_name_H-M   'P 1'
#
loop_
_entity.id
_entity.type
_entity.pdbx_description
1 polymer ?
#
loop_
_entity_poly.entity_id
_entity_poly.type
_entity_poly.pdbx_seq_one_letter_code
_entity_poly.pdbx_strand_id
1 'polypeptide(L)'
;MIRFLREQGFAQLQKLGKALMLPVAVLPAAGLLLGIGAAHFDFIPLVVSQVMEQAGGAIFGNLPLIFAVGVALGYTDNDGVSALAAVVGFAVLVATMGVTAKALGVETKAIMGMQSVDTGVFGGILIGMVSGILFNRYYRIKLPTYLGFFGLSSILRSIGNHGWLRGQRRLLIVL
;
A
#
# COMPACT_ATOMS: atom_id res chain seq x y z
N MET A 1 28.05 -4.43 -24.78
CA MET A 1 26.59 -4.27 -24.62
C MET A 1 25.98 -5.31 -23.68
N ILE A 2 26.24 -6.60 -23.87
CA ILE A 2 25.62 -7.69 -23.07
C ILE A 2 26.00 -7.66 -21.57
N ARG A 3 27.21 -7.20 -21.22
CA ARG A 3 27.64 -7.06 -19.80
C ARG A 3 26.92 -5.93 -19.04
N PHE A 4 26.56 -4.83 -19.71
CA PHE A 4 25.88 -3.68 -19.09
C PHE A 4 24.41 -3.99 -18.74
N LEU A 5 23.72 -4.73 -19.61
CA LEU A 5 22.36 -5.25 -19.36
C LEU A 5 22.34 -6.23 -18.17
N ARG A 6 23.38 -7.07 -18.08
CA ARG A 6 23.53 -8.03 -17.00
C ARG A 6 23.72 -7.34 -15.65
N GLU A 7 24.59 -6.34 -15.56
CA GLU A 7 24.87 -5.61 -14.32
C GLU A 7 23.69 -4.78 -13.83
N GLN A 8 22.95 -4.11 -14.73
CA GLN A 8 21.72 -3.41 -14.35
C GLN A 8 20.61 -4.37 -13.93
N GLY A 9 20.43 -5.51 -14.62
CA GLY A 9 19.46 -6.53 -14.24
C GLY A 9 19.73 -7.13 -12.86
N PHE A 10 20.99 -7.46 -12.54
CA PHE A 10 21.36 -7.99 -11.23
C PHE A 10 21.16 -6.98 -10.09
N ALA A 11 21.47 -5.71 -10.32
CA ALA A 11 21.23 -4.66 -9.32
C ALA A 11 19.73 -4.47 -9.01
N GLN A 12 18.86 -4.55 -10.02
CA GLN A 12 17.41 -4.48 -9.84
C GLN A 12 16.86 -5.71 -9.13
N LEU A 13 17.33 -6.91 -9.47
CA LEU A 13 16.95 -8.16 -8.80
C LEU A 13 17.40 -8.20 -7.33
N GLN A 14 18.58 -7.65 -7.02
CA GLN A 14 19.07 -7.59 -5.65
C GLN A 14 18.26 -6.61 -4.79
N LYS A 15 17.88 -5.45 -5.35
CA LYS A 15 16.95 -4.51 -4.69
C LYS A 15 15.58 -5.11 -4.49
N LEU A 16 15.05 -5.79 -5.51
CA LEU A 16 13.79 -6.51 -5.42
C LEU A 16 13.85 -7.58 -4.32
N GLY A 17 14.91 -8.39 -4.27
CA GLY A 17 15.11 -9.40 -3.23
C GLY A 17 15.12 -8.81 -1.81
N LYS A 18 15.78 -7.67 -1.61
CA LYS A 18 15.75 -6.94 -0.33
C LYS A 18 14.35 -6.42 0.00
N ALA A 19 13.61 -5.91 -0.98
CA ALA A 19 12.25 -5.40 -0.81
C ALA A 19 11.25 -6.51 -0.42
N LEU A 20 11.44 -7.72 -0.97
CA LEU A 20 10.60 -8.89 -0.66
C LEU A 20 10.85 -9.45 0.74
N MET A 21 11.94 -9.08 1.44
CA MET A 21 12.18 -9.54 2.81
C MET A 21 11.13 -9.03 3.80
N LEU A 22 10.60 -7.82 3.61
CA LEU A 22 9.64 -7.22 4.54
C LEU A 22 8.32 -8.02 4.62
N PRO A 23 7.64 -8.35 3.52
CA PRO A 23 6.45 -9.21 3.55
C PRO A 23 6.74 -10.63 4.03
N VAL A 24 7.88 -11.20 3.62
CA VAL A 24 8.24 -12.60 3.94
C VAL A 24 8.47 -12.80 5.43
N ALA A 25 8.88 -11.77 6.17
CA ALA A 25 9.00 -11.83 7.63
C ALA A 25 7.65 -12.00 8.35
N VAL A 26 6.53 -11.60 7.74
CA VAL A 26 5.19 -11.66 8.35
C VAL A 26 4.50 -13.00 8.08
N LEU A 27 4.91 -13.72 7.03
CA LEU A 27 4.37 -15.02 6.63
C LEU A 27 4.44 -16.11 7.72
N PRO A 28 5.55 -16.29 8.47
CA PRO A 28 5.63 -17.29 9.53
C PRO A 28 4.60 -17.06 10.65
N ALA A 29 4.43 -15.81 11.07
CA ALA A 29 3.45 -15.45 12.09
C ALA A 29 2.03 -15.74 11.60
N ALA A 30 1.69 -15.38 10.36
CA ALA A 30 0.40 -15.68 9.75
C ALA A 30 0.15 -17.19 9.61
N GLY A 31 1.18 -17.95 9.24
CA GLY A 31 1.12 -19.40 9.12
C GLY A 31 0.88 -20.10 10.46
N LEU A 32 1.55 -19.65 11.53
CA LEU A 32 1.29 -20.16 12.88
C LEU A 32 -0.13 -19.82 13.34
N LEU A 33 -0.60 -18.60 13.09
CA LEU A 33 -1.95 -18.15 13.44
C LEU A 33 -3.02 -19.02 12.77
N LEU A 34 -2.88 -19.25 11.46
CA LEU A 34 -3.78 -20.09 10.69
C LEU A 34 -3.70 -21.57 11.12
N GLY A 35 -2.49 -22.08 11.33
CA GLY A 35 -2.26 -23.48 11.70
C GLY A 35 -2.81 -23.82 13.10
N ILE A 36 -2.60 -22.94 14.08
CA ILE A 36 -3.15 -23.11 15.43
C ILE A 36 -4.67 -22.93 15.43
N GLY A 37 -5.19 -21.99 14.64
CA GLY A 37 -6.63 -21.77 14.49
C GLY A 37 -7.36 -22.99 13.89
N ALA A 38 -6.80 -23.60 12.85
CA ALA A 38 -7.37 -24.75 12.16
C ALA A 38 -7.27 -26.07 12.95
N ALA A 39 -6.35 -26.16 13.91
CA ALA A 39 -6.17 -27.37 14.73
C ALA A 39 -7.27 -27.58 15.79
N HIS A 40 -8.13 -26.58 16.03
CA HIS A 40 -9.27 -26.63 16.95
C HIS A 40 -9.01 -27.40 18.26
N PHE A 41 -7.97 -27.00 19.00
CA PHE A 41 -7.60 -27.65 20.26
C PHE A 41 -8.75 -27.60 21.28
N ASP A 42 -9.08 -28.72 21.90
CA ASP A 42 -10.13 -28.83 22.94
C ASP A 42 -9.90 -27.91 24.16
N PHE A 43 -8.67 -27.47 24.38
CA PHE A 43 -8.31 -26.53 25.45
C PHE A 43 -8.58 -25.06 25.09
N ILE A 44 -8.72 -24.72 23.80
CA ILE A 44 -8.96 -23.37 23.31
C ILE A 44 -10.46 -23.21 22.99
N PRO A 45 -11.12 -22.11 23.42
CA PRO A 45 -12.50 -21.87 23.06
C PRO A 45 -12.67 -21.84 21.53
N LEU A 46 -13.69 -22.52 20.99
CA LEU A 46 -13.94 -22.61 19.55
C LEU A 46 -13.97 -21.24 18.85
N VAL A 47 -14.50 -20.23 19.53
CA VAL A 47 -14.54 -18.84 19.06
C VAL A 47 -13.13 -18.27 18.87
N VAL A 48 -12.19 -18.57 19.76
CA VAL A 48 -10.80 -18.09 19.67
C VAL A 48 -10.08 -18.78 18.52
N SER A 49 -10.28 -20.08 18.33
CA SER A 49 -9.72 -20.82 17.18
C SER A 49 -10.22 -20.27 15.84
N GLN A 50 -11.51 -19.96 15.72
CA GLN A 50 -12.10 -19.34 14.53
C GLN A 50 -11.56 -17.93 14.28
N VAL A 51 -11.39 -17.12 15.32
CA VAL A 51 -10.78 -15.79 15.20
C VAL A 51 -9.33 -15.89 14.73
N MET A 52 -8.57 -16.85 15.26
CA MET A 52 -7.18 -17.10 14.84
C MET A 52 -7.09 -17.58 13.39
N GLU A 53 -7.95 -18.52 13.00
CA GLU A 53 -8.03 -19.00 11.62
C GLU A 53 -8.38 -17.86 10.64
N GLN A 54 -9.40 -17.05 10.96
CA GLN A 54 -9.79 -15.91 10.13
C GLN A 54 -8.73 -14.82 10.09
N ALA A 55 -8.05 -14.54 11.20
CA ALA A 55 -6.97 -13.56 11.24
C ALA A 55 -5.78 -13.99 10.38
N GLY A 56 -5.37 -15.26 10.46
CA GLY A 56 -4.35 -15.83 9.57
C GLY A 56 -4.79 -15.80 8.10
N GLY A 57 -6.03 -16.23 7.83
CA GLY A 57 -6.63 -16.22 6.49
C GLY A 57 -6.73 -14.82 5.88
N ALA A 58 -7.02 -13.79 6.67
CA ALA A 58 -7.08 -12.40 6.22
C ALA A 58 -5.71 -11.87 5.77
N ILE A 59 -4.62 -12.29 6.43
CA ILE A 59 -3.25 -11.94 6.02
C ILE A 59 -2.92 -12.61 4.68
N PHE A 60 -3.21 -13.90 4.53
CA PHE A 60 -3.00 -14.61 3.26
C PHE A 60 -3.88 -14.08 2.13
N GLY A 61 -5.13 -13.69 2.42
CA GLY A 61 -6.06 -13.10 1.45
C GLY A 61 -5.64 -11.72 0.95
N ASN A 62 -4.94 -10.94 1.76
CA ASN A 62 -4.41 -9.62 1.38
C ASN A 62 -2.90 -9.63 1.09
N LEU A 63 -2.30 -10.81 1.00
CA LEU A 63 -0.86 -10.98 0.77
C LEU A 63 -0.37 -10.26 -0.51
N PRO A 64 -1.11 -10.24 -1.64
CA PRO A 64 -0.71 -9.46 -2.81
C PRO A 64 -0.54 -7.96 -2.50
N LEU A 65 -1.38 -7.39 -1.64
CA LEU A 65 -1.29 -5.98 -1.23
C LEU A 65 -0.06 -5.75 -0.34
N ILE A 66 0.21 -6.65 0.60
CA ILE A 66 1.40 -6.59 1.47
C ILE A 66 2.67 -6.60 0.61
N PHE A 67 2.71 -7.43 -0.42
CA PHE A 67 3.83 -7.48 -1.37
C PHE A 67 3.91 -6.23 -2.25
N ALA A 68 2.80 -5.67 -2.72
CA ALA A 68 2.81 -4.42 -3.49
C ALA A 68 3.43 -3.27 -2.69
N VAL A 69 3.05 -3.14 -1.42
CA VAL A 69 3.60 -2.14 -0.50
C VAL A 69 5.07 -2.41 -0.18
N GLY A 70 5.42 -3.67 0.15
CA GLY A 70 6.79 -4.05 0.48
C GLY A 70 7.77 -3.83 -0.68
N VAL A 71 7.36 -4.17 -1.91
CA VAL A 71 8.15 -3.95 -3.12
C VAL A 71 8.32 -2.46 -3.40
N ALA A 72 7.26 -1.66 -3.29
CA ALA A 72 7.35 -0.22 -3.51
C ALA A 72 8.29 0.45 -2.50
N LEU A 73 8.16 0.14 -1.20
CA LEU A 73 9.02 0.68 -0.14
C LEU A 73 10.49 0.28 -0.32
N GLY A 74 10.76 -0.98 -0.65
CA GLY A 74 12.13 -1.43 -0.85
C GLY A 74 12.78 -0.92 -2.14
N TYR A 75 11.98 -0.45 -3.10
CA TYR A 75 12.47 0.20 -4.31
C TYR A 75 12.78 1.69 -4.12
N THR A 76 12.07 2.36 -3.21
CA THR A 76 12.16 3.82 -2.97
C THR A 76 12.81 4.17 -1.63
N ASP A 77 13.76 3.35 -1.16
CA ASP A 77 14.51 3.58 0.08
C ASP A 77 13.64 3.94 1.31
N ASN A 78 12.47 3.30 1.43
CA ASN A 78 11.52 3.43 2.56
C ASN A 78 10.70 4.74 2.63
N ASP A 79 10.49 5.42 1.50
CA ASP A 79 9.55 6.55 1.41
C ASP A 79 8.08 6.13 1.54
N GLY A 80 7.38 6.60 2.58
CA GLY A 80 5.97 6.25 2.84
C GLY A 80 4.97 6.69 1.75
N VAL A 81 5.33 7.66 0.90
CA VAL A 81 4.46 8.12 -0.20
C VAL A 81 4.39 7.06 -1.31
N SER A 82 5.45 6.28 -1.53
CA SER A 82 5.45 5.21 -2.54
C SER A 82 4.53 4.05 -2.13
N ALA A 83 4.44 3.77 -0.83
CA ALA A 83 3.51 2.79 -0.27
C ALA A 83 2.06 3.18 -0.56
N LEU A 84 1.68 4.45 -0.33
CA LEU A 84 0.33 4.93 -0.64
C LEU A 84 0.04 4.84 -2.14
N ALA A 85 1.00 5.22 -2.99
CA ALA A 85 0.86 5.09 -4.45
C ALA A 85 0.68 3.61 -4.87
N ALA A 86 1.39 2.69 -4.23
CA ALA A 86 1.27 1.26 -4.49
C ALA A 86 -0.10 0.71 -4.07
N VAL A 87 -0.65 1.15 -2.93
CA VAL A 87 -2.01 0.77 -2.51
C VAL A 87 -3.06 1.26 -3.52
N VAL A 88 -2.96 2.50 -3.98
CA VAL A 88 -3.88 3.05 -4.99
C VAL A 88 -3.73 2.32 -6.32
N GLY A 89 -2.49 2.08 -6.77
CA GLY A 89 -2.22 1.31 -7.99
C GLY A 89 -2.74 -0.12 -7.92
N PHE A 90 -2.59 -0.77 -6.77
CA PHE A 90 -3.14 -2.11 -6.51
C PHE A 90 -4.68 -2.09 -6.52
N ALA A 91 -5.32 -1.08 -5.92
CA ALA A 91 -6.77 -0.94 -5.96
C ALA A 91 -7.31 -0.77 -7.40
N VAL A 92 -6.63 0.01 -8.24
CA VAL A 92 -6.98 0.17 -9.65
C VAL A 92 -6.82 -1.17 -10.40
N LEU A 93 -5.76 -1.93 -10.13
CA LEU A 93 -5.53 -3.25 -10.72
C LEU A 93 -6.61 -4.26 -10.33
N VAL A 94 -7.01 -4.29 -9.05
CA VAL A 94 -8.11 -5.15 -8.57
C VAL A 94 -9.43 -4.74 -9.23
N ALA A 95 -9.70 -3.45 -9.39
CA ALA A 95 -10.91 -2.96 -10.05
C ALA A 95 -10.95 -3.35 -11.54
N THR A 96 -9.85 -3.19 -12.27
CA THR A 96 -9.79 -3.56 -13.70
C THR A 96 -9.87 -5.06 -13.91
N MET A 97 -9.22 -5.86 -13.05
CA MET A 97 -9.36 -7.32 -13.05
C MET A 97 -10.78 -7.77 -12.70
N GLY A 98 -11.46 -7.11 -11.76
CA GLY A 98 -12.86 -7.42 -11.43
C GLY A 98 -13.84 -7.15 -12.58
N VAL A 99 -13.63 -6.06 -13.32
CA VAL A 99 -14.41 -5.77 -14.55
C VAL A 99 -14.11 -6.81 -15.64
N THR A 100 -12.85 -7.20 -15.79
CA THR A 100 -12.42 -8.20 -16.78
C THR A 100 -12.92 -9.60 -16.44
N ALA A 101 -12.97 -9.96 -15.14
CA ALA A 101 -13.49 -11.23 -14.65
C ALA A 101 -15.01 -11.35 -14.85
N LYS A 102 -15.77 -10.26 -14.63
CA LYS A 102 -17.19 -10.22 -14.97
C LYS A 102 -17.46 -10.39 -16.47
N ALA A 103 -16.55 -9.93 -17.32
CA ALA A 103 -16.65 -10.11 -18.77
C ALA A 103 -16.27 -11.53 -19.24
N LEU A 104 -15.44 -12.26 -18.48
CA LEU A 104 -14.97 -13.62 -18.83
C LEU A 104 -15.64 -14.77 -18.07
N GLY A 105 -16.50 -14.52 -17.08
CA GLY A 105 -17.30 -15.55 -16.41
C GLY A 105 -16.51 -16.53 -15.53
N VAL A 106 -15.34 -16.12 -15.02
CA VAL A 106 -14.46 -16.95 -14.17
C VAL A 106 -14.70 -16.66 -12.69
N GLU A 107 -14.61 -17.69 -11.83
CA GLU A 107 -14.77 -17.57 -10.38
C GLU A 107 -13.86 -16.50 -9.77
N THR A 108 -14.48 -15.48 -9.21
CA THR A 108 -13.82 -14.34 -8.58
C THR A 108 -13.70 -14.55 -7.08
N LYS A 109 -12.53 -14.29 -6.50
CA LYS A 109 -12.31 -14.30 -5.05
C LYS A 109 -12.36 -12.87 -4.52
N ALA A 110 -12.96 -12.66 -3.35
CA ALA A 110 -13.13 -11.33 -2.78
C ALA A 110 -11.82 -10.86 -2.11
N ILE A 111 -11.01 -10.06 -2.81
CA ILE A 111 -9.89 -9.32 -2.21
C ILE A 111 -10.43 -7.91 -1.88
N MET A 112 -10.45 -7.54 -0.60
CA MET A 112 -11.02 -6.28 -0.10
C MET A 112 -12.48 -6.03 -0.49
N GLY A 113 -13.33 -7.07 -0.50
CA GLY A 113 -14.77 -6.92 -0.79
C GLY A 113 -15.13 -6.75 -2.27
N MET A 114 -14.14 -6.81 -3.18
CA MET A 114 -14.36 -6.82 -4.62
C MET A 114 -13.96 -8.17 -5.21
N GLN A 115 -14.86 -8.72 -6.03
CA GLN A 115 -14.67 -9.95 -6.79
C GLN A 115 -13.57 -9.75 -7.84
N SER A 116 -12.36 -10.25 -7.59
CA SER A 116 -11.22 -10.18 -8.51
C SER A 116 -10.51 -11.53 -8.62
N VAL A 117 -9.79 -11.74 -9.72
CA VAL A 117 -8.95 -12.93 -9.91
C VAL A 117 -7.79 -12.86 -8.91
N ASP A 118 -7.56 -13.95 -8.18
CA ASP A 118 -6.37 -14.16 -7.34
C ASP A 118 -5.14 -14.21 -8.27
N THR A 119 -4.60 -13.05 -8.65
CA THR A 119 -3.31 -12.93 -9.36
C THR A 119 -2.13 -13.28 -8.44
N GLY A 120 -2.43 -13.61 -7.19
CA GLY A 120 -1.47 -14.01 -6.17
C GLY A 120 -0.43 -12.93 -5.89
N VAL A 121 0.68 -13.36 -5.32
CA VAL A 121 1.81 -12.49 -4.94
C VAL A 121 2.41 -11.77 -6.14
N PHE A 122 2.37 -12.42 -7.30
CA PHE A 122 2.99 -11.93 -8.53
C PHE A 122 2.34 -10.63 -9.04
N GLY A 123 1.02 -10.52 -9.00
CA GLY A 123 0.31 -9.27 -9.33
C GLY A 123 0.68 -8.11 -8.42
N GLY A 124 0.85 -8.39 -7.13
CA GLY A 124 1.34 -7.44 -6.13
C GLY A 124 2.76 -6.94 -6.42
N ILE A 125 3.67 -7.86 -6.76
CA ILE A 125 5.07 -7.52 -7.08
C ILE A 125 5.16 -6.64 -8.33
N LEU A 126 4.38 -6.96 -9.37
CA LEU A 126 4.37 -6.17 -10.61
C LEU A 126 3.89 -4.74 -10.37
N ILE A 127 2.76 -4.56 -9.67
CA ILE A 127 2.25 -3.21 -9.41
C ILE A 127 3.14 -2.44 -8.44
N GLY A 128 3.77 -3.12 -7.47
CA GLY A 128 4.76 -2.53 -6.57
C GLY A 128 5.99 -2.02 -7.32
N MET A 129 6.51 -2.79 -8.29
CA MET A 129 7.59 -2.35 -9.17
C MET A 129 7.17 -1.17 -10.04
N VAL A 130 6.00 -1.24 -10.67
CA VAL A 130 5.48 -0.14 -11.51
C VAL A 130 5.34 1.13 -10.68
N SER A 131 4.74 1.05 -9.49
CA SER A 131 4.59 2.17 -8.56
C SER A 131 5.95 2.74 -8.13
N GLY A 132 6.91 1.90 -7.73
CA GLY A 132 8.25 2.34 -7.33
C GLY A 132 9.04 3.02 -8.45
N ILE A 133 8.93 2.51 -9.68
CA ILE A 133 9.56 3.13 -10.87
C ILE A 133 8.90 4.47 -11.19
N LEU A 134 7.56 4.52 -11.15
CA LEU A 134 6.80 5.75 -11.40
C LEU A 134 7.13 6.80 -10.33
N PHE A 135 7.19 6.41 -9.05
CA PHE A 135 7.57 7.30 -7.96
C PHE A 135 8.96 7.91 -8.15
N ASN A 136 9.97 7.09 -8.45
CA ASN A 136 11.33 7.58 -8.63
C ASN A 136 11.45 8.51 -9.87
N ARG A 137 10.58 8.33 -10.88
CA ARG A 137 10.53 9.18 -12.08
C ARG A 137 9.76 10.48 -11.89
N TYR A 138 8.65 10.49 -11.16
CA TYR A 138 7.78 11.67 -10.99
C TYR A 138 8.06 12.46 -9.71
N TYR A 139 8.57 11.85 -8.65
CA TYR A 139 8.92 12.56 -7.41
C TYR A 139 10.19 13.42 -7.56
N ARG A 140 11.09 13.08 -8.49
CA ARG A 140 12.21 13.95 -8.88
C ARG A 140 11.79 15.18 -9.69
N ILE A 141 10.57 15.19 -10.22
CA ILE A 141 10.01 16.36 -10.92
C ILE A 141 9.43 17.27 -9.84
N LYS A 142 10.27 18.17 -9.31
CA LYS A 142 9.78 19.32 -8.53
C LYS A 142 8.79 20.07 -9.41
N LEU A 143 7.51 20.01 -9.05
CA LEU A 143 6.48 20.81 -9.68
C LEU A 143 6.91 22.28 -9.60
N PRO A 144 6.96 23.04 -10.71
CA PRO A 144 7.20 24.47 -10.65
C PRO A 144 6.14 25.11 -9.74
N THR A 145 6.55 26.09 -8.94
CA THR A 145 5.90 26.71 -7.78
C THR A 145 4.42 27.15 -7.94
N TYR A 146 3.83 27.02 -9.13
CA TYR A 146 2.49 27.47 -9.48
C TYR A 146 1.34 26.56 -8.99
N LEU A 147 1.57 25.28 -8.69
CA LEU A 147 0.52 24.38 -8.13
C LEU A 147 0.45 24.38 -6.59
N GLY A 148 1.33 25.12 -5.90
CA GLY A 148 1.23 25.38 -4.45
C GLY A 148 -0.02 26.18 -4.06
N PHE A 149 -0.78 26.66 -5.03
CA PHE A 149 -2.03 27.40 -4.85
C PHE A 149 -3.25 26.54 -4.46
N PHE A 150 -3.15 25.21 -4.60
CA PHE A 150 -4.24 24.29 -4.21
C PHE A 150 -4.16 23.80 -2.76
N GLY A 151 -3.08 24.11 -2.04
CA GLY A 151 -2.93 23.73 -0.64
C GLY A 151 -3.34 24.86 0.31
N LEU A 152 -4.63 24.96 0.65
CA LEU A 152 -5.25 25.63 1.83
C LEU A 152 -4.91 27.09 2.18
N SER A 153 -3.81 27.67 1.71
CA SER A 153 -3.27 28.97 2.12
C SER A 153 -3.98 30.15 1.44
N SER A 154 -4.57 29.93 0.26
CA SER A 154 -5.42 30.92 -0.42
C SER A 154 -6.73 31.18 0.35
N ILE A 155 -7.33 30.12 0.90
CA ILE A 155 -8.58 30.22 1.70
C ILE A 155 -8.30 30.90 3.05
N LEU A 156 -7.19 30.56 3.72
CA LEU A 156 -6.80 31.23 4.98
C LEU A 156 -6.43 32.70 4.78
N ARG A 157 -5.88 33.08 3.62
CA ARG A 157 -5.53 34.49 3.32
C ARG A 157 -6.76 35.31 2.92
N SER A 158 -7.81 34.70 2.36
CA SER A 158 -9.12 35.32 2.12
C SER A 158 -9.91 35.55 3.42
N ILE A 159 -9.90 34.56 4.34
CA ILE A 159 -10.55 34.69 5.66
C ILE A 159 -9.79 35.69 6.57
N GLY A 160 -8.47 35.79 6.44
CA GLY A 160 -7.65 36.73 7.22
C GLY A 160 -7.79 38.22 6.85
N ASN A 161 -8.43 38.56 5.72
CA ASN A 161 -8.62 39.96 5.30
C ASN A 161 -9.94 40.57 5.80
N HIS A 162 -10.85 39.78 6.38
CA HIS A 162 -12.00 40.29 7.11
C HIS A 162 -11.62 40.54 8.57
N GLY A 163 -11.12 41.76 8.82
CA GLY A 163 -11.06 42.59 10.04
C GLY A 163 -11.36 42.12 11.48
N TRP A 164 -11.73 40.87 11.77
CA TRP A 164 -12.25 40.42 13.07
C TRP A 164 -11.19 40.00 14.10
N LEU A 165 -9.96 39.69 13.69
CA LEU A 165 -8.93 39.16 14.61
C LEU A 165 -7.99 40.21 15.22
N ARG A 166 -8.17 41.51 14.92
CA ARG A 166 -7.39 42.58 15.59
C ARG A 166 -7.95 43.00 16.95
N GLY A 167 -9.20 42.65 17.26
CA GLY A 167 -9.87 43.05 18.51
C GLY A 167 -9.60 42.15 19.73
N GLN A 168 -9.21 40.88 19.54
CA GLN A 168 -9.10 39.92 20.67
C GLN A 168 -7.69 39.69 21.22
N ARG A 169 -6.62 40.18 20.56
CA ARG A 169 -5.25 40.05 21.11
C ARG A 169 -4.99 40.91 22.35
N ARG A 170 -5.90 41.80 22.74
CA ARG A 170 -5.78 42.63 23.95
C ARG A 170 -6.36 41.99 25.22
N LEU A 171 -7.06 40.86 25.12
CA LEU A 171 -7.71 40.20 26.28
C LEU A 171 -6.96 38.95 26.79
N LEU A 172 -5.97 38.44 26.07
CA LEU A 172 -5.21 37.23 26.43
C LEU A 172 -3.89 37.51 27.19
N ILE A 173 -3.68 38.76 27.64
CA ILE A 173 -2.50 39.17 28.44
C ILE A 173 -2.93 39.55 29.88
N VAL A 174 -4.21 39.41 30.26
CA VAL A 174 -4.73 39.81 31.59
C VAL A 174 -5.43 38.65 32.34
N LEU A 175 -5.22 37.41 31.91
CA LEU A 175 -5.51 36.19 32.68
C LEU A 175 -4.28 35.29 32.65
#